data_AF-A0A1Y0EHA3-F1
#
_entry.id   AF-A0A1Y0EHA3-F1
#
_cell.length_a   1.000
_cell.length_b   1.000
_cell.length_c   1.000
_cell.angle_alpha   90.00
_cell.angle_beta   90.00
_cell.angle_gamma   90.00
#
_symmetry.space_group_name_H-M   'P 1'
#
loop_
_entity.id
_entity.type
_entity.pdbx_description
1 polymer ?
#
loop_
_entity_poly.entity_id
_entity_poly.type
_entity_poly.pdbx_seq_one_letter_code
_entity_poly.pdbx_strand_id
1 'polypeptide(L)'
;MSAAFESTRQEKSVERRILELLGDSTSESDLTSHRWLSWMTSVHHETIQRELDLLVQERLVEKFVCHDLLNVRAYYRITSDGAAQIGGAA
;
A
#
# COMPACT_ATOMS: atom_id res chain seq x y z
N MET A 1 2.61 17.22 24.14
CA MET A 1 2.71 17.18 22.66
C MET A 1 2.12 15.84 22.25
N SER A 2 0.98 15.88 21.55
CA SER A 2 -0.04 14.83 21.59
C SER A 2 0.27 13.66 20.67
N ALA A 3 0.09 12.43 21.15
CA ALA A 3 0.24 11.17 20.39
C ALA A 3 -0.54 11.12 19.05
N ALA A 4 -1.57 11.97 18.90
CA ALA A 4 -2.29 12.16 17.65
C ALA A 4 -1.43 12.73 16.50
N PHE A 5 -0.42 13.55 16.83
CA PHE A 5 0.49 14.16 15.85
C PHE A 5 1.55 13.17 15.37
N GLU A 6 1.95 12.22 16.21
CA GLU A 6 2.85 11.12 15.82
C GLU A 6 2.09 10.04 15.03
N SER A 7 0.84 9.74 15.41
CA SER A 7 -0.03 8.80 14.68
C SER A 7 -0.25 9.26 13.24
N THR A 8 -0.64 10.53 13.04
CA THR A 8 -0.89 11.08 11.69
C THR A 8 0.38 11.20 10.83
N ARG A 9 1.55 11.37 11.44
CA ARG A 9 2.84 11.39 10.72
C ARG A 9 3.28 10.00 10.30
N GLN A 10 3.02 9.00 11.13
CA GLN A 10 3.31 7.60 10.82
C GLN A 10 2.35 7.09 9.73
N GLU A 11 1.06 7.39 9.81
CA GLU A 11 0.05 7.07 8.80
C GLU A 11 0.41 7.64 7.41
N LYS A 12 0.73 8.94 7.32
CA LYS A 12 1.20 9.56 6.07
C LYS A 12 2.52 8.97 5.53
N SER A 13 3.37 8.47 6.42
CA SER A 13 4.61 7.80 6.03
C SER A 13 4.37 6.40 5.49
N VAL A 14 3.34 5.70 6.00
CA VAL A 14 2.93 4.37 5.55
C VAL A 14 2.22 4.45 4.21
N GLU A 15 1.28 5.40 4.06
CA GLU A 15 0.57 5.71 2.82
C GLU A 15 1.53 5.94 1.65
N ARG A 16 2.45 6.91 1.81
CA ARG A 16 3.45 7.22 0.78
C ARG A 16 4.31 6.01 0.44
N ARG A 17 4.70 5.22 1.45
CA ARG A 17 5.54 4.05 1.24
C ARG A 17 4.81 2.94 0.49
N ILE A 18 3.51 2.75 0.76
CA ILE A 18 2.64 1.84 0.00
C ILE A 18 2.61 2.26 -1.47
N LEU A 19 2.34 3.54 -1.74
CA LEU A 19 2.27 4.05 -3.11
C LEU A 19 3.61 3.92 -3.84
N GLU A 20 4.74 4.20 -3.18
CA GLU A 20 6.08 3.99 -3.74
C GLU A 20 6.33 2.51 -4.09
N LEU A 21 6.00 1.58 -3.18
CA LEU A 21 6.17 0.14 -3.41
C LEU A 21 5.32 -0.37 -4.57
N LEU A 22 4.11 0.16 -4.72
CA LEU A 22 3.22 -0.17 -5.83
C LEU A 22 3.63 0.51 -7.15
N GLY A 23 4.17 1.74 -7.09
CA GLY A 23 4.62 2.51 -8.26
C GLY A 23 5.93 2.00 -8.86
N ASP A 24 6.85 1.50 -8.04
CA ASP A 24 8.08 0.84 -8.49
C ASP A 24 7.82 -0.54 -9.10
N SER A 25 6.64 -1.11 -8.88
CA SER A 25 6.23 -2.36 -9.50
C SER A 25 5.57 -2.05 -10.83
N THR A 26 6.21 -2.45 -11.93
CA THR A 26 5.63 -2.38 -13.28
C THR A 26 4.45 -3.34 -13.48
N SER A 27 4.02 -4.04 -12.42
CA SER A 27 2.97 -5.07 -12.41
C SER A 27 2.26 -5.16 -11.05
N GLU A 28 1.12 -5.86 -11.03
CA GLU A 28 0.35 -6.21 -9.82
C GLU A 28 1.25 -6.72 -8.69
N SER A 29 1.18 -6.07 -7.53
CA SER A 29 2.00 -6.45 -6.37
C SER A 29 1.19 -7.27 -5.39
N ASP A 30 1.67 -8.47 -5.10
CA ASP A 30 1.20 -9.27 -3.97
C ASP A 30 1.93 -8.80 -2.69
N LEU A 31 1.16 -8.60 -1.61
CA LEU A 31 1.65 -8.29 -0.26
C LEU A 31 2.60 -9.37 0.29
N THR A 32 2.59 -10.56 -0.29
CA THR A 32 3.51 -11.64 0.07
C THR A 32 4.88 -11.52 -0.58
N SER A 33 5.12 -10.54 -1.46
CA SER A 33 6.44 -10.36 -2.07
C SER A 33 7.47 -9.86 -1.06
N HIS A 34 8.75 -10.22 -1.28
CA HIS A 34 9.85 -9.93 -0.36
C HIS A 34 9.97 -8.46 0.05
N ARG A 35 9.60 -7.52 -0.82
CA ARG A 35 9.65 -6.08 -0.53
C ARG A 35 8.64 -5.68 0.55
N TRP A 36 7.43 -6.23 0.47
CA TRP A 36 6.38 -6.02 1.46
C TRP A 36 6.68 -6.74 2.76
N LEU A 37 7.14 -8.00 2.68
CA LEU A 37 7.58 -8.78 3.85
C LEU A 37 8.70 -8.08 4.63
N SER A 38 9.71 -7.55 3.95
CA SER A 38 10.82 -6.82 4.57
C SER A 38 10.39 -5.51 5.24
N TRP A 39 9.26 -4.93 4.84
CA TRP A 39 8.75 -3.72 5.47
C TRP A 39 7.76 -4.05 6.61
N MET A 40 6.98 -5.12 6.46
CA MET A 40 6.11 -5.67 7.50
C MET A 40 6.86 -6.18 8.74
N THR A 41 8.17 -6.41 8.67
CA THR A 41 8.99 -6.66 9.88
C THR A 41 9.16 -5.41 10.75
N SER A 42 8.96 -4.22 10.18
CA SER A 42 9.17 -2.92 10.83
C SER A 42 7.85 -2.19 11.13
N VAL A 43 6.74 -2.61 10.51
CA VAL A 43 5.40 -2.01 10.65
C VAL A 43 4.38 -3.14 10.79
N HIS A 44 3.44 -3.01 11.72
CA HIS A 44 2.40 -4.02 11.93
C HIS A 44 1.58 -4.25 10.65
N HIS A 45 1.38 -5.52 10.30
CA HIS A 45 0.62 -5.94 9.12
C HIS A 45 -0.78 -5.31 9.08
N GLU A 46 -1.46 -5.21 10.23
CA GLU A 46 -2.79 -4.61 10.35
C GLU A 46 -2.83 -3.13 9.95
N THR A 47 -1.77 -2.37 10.26
CA THR A 47 -1.66 -0.97 9.86
C THR A 47 -1.53 -0.85 8.34
N ILE A 48 -0.69 -1.68 7.73
CA ILE A 48 -0.50 -1.71 6.28
C ILE A 48 -1.80 -2.12 5.57
N GLN A 49 -2.50 -3.13 6.09
CA GLN A 49 -3.76 -3.58 5.51
C GLN A 49 -4.85 -2.49 5.61
N ARG A 50 -4.95 -1.81 6.76
CA ARG A 50 -5.89 -0.70 6.95
C ARG A 50 -5.61 0.45 5.98
N GLU A 51 -4.36 0.87 5.83
CA GLU A 51 -3.99 1.93 4.90
C GLU A 51 -4.24 1.52 3.45
N LEU A 52 -3.96 0.26 3.07
CA LEU A 52 -4.32 -0.24 1.74
C LEU A 52 -5.82 -0.20 1.48
N ASP A 53 -6.66 -0.57 2.46
CA ASP A 53 -8.11 -0.53 2.30
C ASP A 53 -8.61 0.93 2.17
N LEU A 54 -7.98 1.89 2.88
CA LEU A 54 -8.26 3.33 2.71
C LEU A 54 -7.86 3.83 1.31
N LEU A 55 -6.66 3.50 0.84
CA LEU A 55 -6.18 3.87 -0.50
C LEU A 55 -7.05 3.28 -1.62
N VAL A 56 -7.62 2.10 -1.40
CA VAL A 56 -8.61 1.49 -2.30
C VAL A 56 -9.94 2.25 -2.28
N GLN A 57 -10.42 2.67 -1.11
CA GLN A 57 -11.62 3.51 -0.98
C GLN A 57 -11.43 4.87 -1.67
N GLU A 58 -10.22 5.43 -1.58
CA GLU A 58 -9.84 6.70 -2.22
C GLU A 58 -9.53 6.56 -3.71
N ARG A 59 -9.59 5.34 -4.27
CA ARG A 59 -9.30 5.02 -5.69
C ARG A 59 -7.87 5.32 -6.13
N LEU A 60 -6.93 5.38 -5.18
CA LEU A 60 -5.50 5.55 -5.43
C LEU A 60 -4.80 4.21 -5.71
N VAL A 61 -5.41 3.13 -5.22
CA VAL A 61 -4.98 1.75 -5.42
C VAL A 61 -6.17 0.91 -5.84
N GLU A 62 -5.96 -0.06 -6.73
CA GLU A 62 -6.95 -1.08 -7.06
C GLU A 62 -6.55 -2.41 -6.45
N LYS A 63 -7.53 -3.13 -5.91
CA LYS A 63 -7.37 -4.46 -5.30
C LYS A 63 -8.00 -5.51 -6.20
N PHE A 64 -7.24 -6.53 -6.52
CA PHE A 64 -7.66 -7.71 -7.27
C PHE A 64 -7.55 -8.92 -6.35
N VAL A 65 -8.59 -9.75 -6.29
CA VAL A 65 -8.53 -10.99 -5.55
C VAL A 65 -8.47 -12.13 -6.56
N CYS A 66 -7.30 -12.77 -6.64
CA CYS A 66 -7.17 -14.00 -7.40
C CYS A 66 -7.58 -15.17 -6.51
N HIS A 67 -8.54 -15.94 -7.00
CA HIS A 67 -8.93 -17.20 -6.41
C HIS A 67 -8.30 -18.32 -7.22
N ASP A 68 -7.13 -18.77 -6.77
CA ASP A 68 -6.57 -20.02 -7.27
C ASP A 68 -7.19 -21.20 -6.51
N LEU A 69 -7.19 -22.38 -7.13
CA LEU A 69 -7.76 -23.63 -6.56
C LEU A 69 -7.22 -23.98 -5.17
N LEU A 70 -6.07 -23.42 -4.78
CA LEU A 70 -5.38 -23.71 -3.52
C LEU A 70 -5.29 -22.52 -2.57
N ASN A 71 -5.43 -21.29 -3.06
CA ASN A 71 -5.21 -20.09 -2.25
C ASN A 71 -6.00 -18.89 -2.77
N VAL A 72 -6.44 -18.06 -1.84
CA VAL A 72 -6.95 -16.72 -2.14
C VAL A 72 -5.81 -15.73 -1.96
N ARG A 73 -5.45 -15.00 -3.01
CA ARG A 73 -4.39 -13.99 -2.98
C ARG A 73 -4.93 -12.63 -3.39
N ALA A 74 -4.57 -11.60 -2.63
CA ALA A 74 -4.89 -10.22 -2.93
C ALA A 74 -3.69 -9.55 -3.60
N TYR A 75 -3.92 -9.01 -4.78
CA TYR A 75 -2.99 -8.21 -5.54
C TYR A 75 -3.43 -6.76 -5.51
N TYR A 76 -2.47 -5.85 -5.44
CA TYR A 76 -2.72 -4.43 -5.43
C TYR A 76 -1.94 -3.78 -6.57
N ARG A 77 -2.55 -2.82 -7.26
CA ARG A 77 -1.84 -1.97 -8.22
C ARG A 77 -2.17 -0.51 -7.96
N ILE A 78 -1.20 0.37 -8.19
CA ILE A 78 -1.43 1.80 -8.12
C ILE A 78 -2.25 2.28 -9.32
N THR A 79 -3.20 3.18 -9.09
CA THR A 79 -3.96 3.85 -10.16
C THR A 79 -3.17 5.04 -10.71
N SER A 80 -3.63 5.62 -11.81
CA SER A 80 -3.05 6.86 -12.35
C SER A 80 -3.11 8.02 -11.33
N ASP A 81 -4.18 8.07 -10.51
CA ASP A 81 -4.35 9.09 -9.48
C ASP A 81 -3.40 8.87 -8.30
N GLY A 82 -3.23 7.61 -7.86
CA GLY A 82 -2.23 7.25 -6.86
C GLY A 82 -0.80 7.55 -7.33
N ALA A 83 -0.52 7.26 -8.61
CA ALA A 83 0.78 7.56 -9.22
C ALA A 83 1.05 9.07 -9.27
N ALA A 84 0.02 9.89 -9.50
CA ALA A 84 0.15 11.35 -9.48
C ALA A 84 0.50 11.90 -8.09
N GLN A 85 0.11 11.22 -7.00
CA GLN A 85 0.44 11.64 -5.64
C GLN A 85 1.91 11.41 -5.28
N ILE A 86 2.54 10.37 -5.82
CA ILE A 86 3.98 10.13 -5.67
C ILE A 86 4.81 10.88 -6.74
N GLY A 87 4.20 11.18 -7.88
CA GLY A 87 4.82 11.75 -9.08
C GLY A 87 4.56 13.23 -9.32
N GLY A 88 4.30 14.02 -8.28
CA GLY A 88 4.24 15.48 -8.39
C GLY A 88 5.62 16.11 -8.66
N ALA A 89 6.19 15.89 -9.85
CA ALA A 89 7.12 16.76 -10.59
C ALA A 89 7.76 15.99 -11.77
N ALA A 90 7.13 16.03 -12.94
CA ALA A 90 7.78 16.21 -14.25
C ALA A 90 6.71 16.47 -15.33
#